data_AF-A0A8T6XPG1-F1
#
_entry.id   AF-A0A8T6XPG1-F1
#
_cell.length_a   1.000
_cell.length_b   1.000
_cell.length_c   1.000
_cell.angle_alpha   90.00
_cell.angle_beta   90.00
_cell.angle_gamma   90.00
#
_symmetry.space_group_name_H-M   'P 1'
#
loop_
_entity.id
_entity.type
_entity.pdbx_description
1 polymer ?
#
loop_
_entity_poly.entity_id
_entity_poly.type
_entity_poly.pdbx_seq_one_letter_code
_entity_poly.pdbx_strand_id
1 'polypeptide(L)'
;MYLIDTDILIYSMKNHPVVRENFRKHEEKLKAISVISYGELYFGARKSKYSEKNLASVRRINELFTIIDITKTIMENFGDLKASLQTKGKTVPD
;
A
#
# COMPACT_ATOMS: atom_id res chain seq x y z
N MET A 1 11.00 -10.34 1.72
CA MET A 1 10.47 -9.07 1.20
C MET A 1 9.09 -8.87 1.79
N TYR A 2 8.73 -7.64 2.16
CA TYR A 2 7.38 -7.29 2.60
C TYR A 2 6.71 -6.40 1.56
N LEU A 3 5.45 -6.68 1.24
CA LEU A 3 4.57 -5.75 0.54
C LEU A 3 3.80 -4.97 1.60
N ILE A 4 4.00 -3.66 1.66
CA ILE A 4 3.41 -2.81 2.68
C ILE A 4 2.05 -2.32 2.20
N ASP A 5 1.03 -2.58 3.01
CA ASP A 5 -0.34 -2.14 2.76
C ASP A 5 -0.53 -0.63 2.99
N THR A 6 -1.55 -0.05 2.38
CA THR A 6 -1.85 1.39 2.40
C THR A 6 -2.01 1.92 3.81
N ASP A 7 -2.75 1.21 4.67
CA ASP A 7 -2.97 1.63 6.05
C ASP A 7 -1.67 1.68 6.84
N ILE A 8 -0.77 0.72 6.64
CA ILE A 8 0.53 0.69 7.30
C ILE A 8 1.41 1.87 6.84
N LEU A 9 1.36 2.24 5.56
CA LEU A 9 2.02 3.46 5.06
C LEU A 9 1.44 4.72 5.71
N ILE A 10 0.12 4.82 5.84
CA ILE A 10 -0.55 5.95 6.51
C ILE A 10 -0.12 6.05 7.98
N TYR A 11 -0.12 4.94 8.71
CA TYR A 11 0.33 4.92 10.10
C TYR A 11 1.81 5.25 10.25
N SER A 12 2.65 4.78 9.32
CA SER A 12 4.08 5.13 9.28
C SER A 12 4.28 6.64 9.09
N MET A 13 3.59 7.27 8.14
CA MET A 13 3.62 8.72 7.94
C MET A 13 3.13 9.52 9.15
N LYS A 14 2.20 8.96 9.91
CA LYS A 14 1.70 9.54 11.17
C LYS A 14 2.61 9.25 12.37
N ASN A 15 3.76 8.62 12.16
CA ASN A 15 4.73 8.26 13.21
C ASN A 15 4.10 7.36 14.30
N HIS A 16 3.20 6.46 13.91
CA HIS A 16 2.53 5.56 14.86
C HIS A 16 3.57 4.63 15.54
N PRO A 17 3.64 4.57 16.88
CA PRO A 17 4.77 3.99 17.60
C PRO A 17 4.98 2.50 17.31
N VAL A 18 3.88 1.73 17.24
CA VAL A 18 3.92 0.29 16.96
C VAL A 18 4.42 0.01 15.54
N VAL A 19 4.02 0.85 14.58
CA VAL A 19 4.44 0.69 13.18
C VAL A 19 5.90 1.09 13.04
N ARG A 20 6.31 2.22 13.62
CA ARG A 20 7.71 2.66 13.64
C ARG A 20 8.63 1.60 14.23
N GLU A 21 8.27 1.02 15.38
CA GLU A 21 9.09 -0.01 16.00
C GLU A 21 9.14 -1.29 15.16
N ASN A 22 8.05 -1.68 14.50
CA ASN A 22 8.08 -2.80 13.56
C ASN A 22 8.97 -2.52 12.35
N PHE A 23 8.94 -1.30 11.81
CA PHE A 23 9.81 -0.91 10.71
C PHE A 23 11.29 -0.96 11.11
N ARG A 24 11.63 -0.49 12.30
CA ARG A 24 12.97 -0.55 12.87
C ARG A 24 13.43 -2.00 13.08
N LYS A 25 12.59 -2.83 13.69
CA LYS A 25 12.88 -4.27 13.90
C LYS A 25 13.15 -5.03 12.60
N HIS A 26 12.61 -4.57 11.48
CA HIS A 26 12.76 -5.20 10.18
C HIS A 26 13.45 -4.27 9.17
N GLU A 27 14.36 -3.40 9.62
CA GLU A 27 15.02 -2.41 8.76
C GLU A 27 15.74 -3.06 7.58
N GLU A 28 16.46 -4.16 7.84
CA GLU A 28 17.21 -4.96 6.85
C GLU A 28 16.34 -5.71 5.83
N LYS A 29 15.03 -5.80 6.05
CA LYS A 29 14.13 -6.48 5.12
C LYS A 29 13.74 -5.54 3.99
N LEU A 30 13.85 -6.01 2.74
CA LEU A 30 13.33 -5.30 1.57
C LEU A 30 11.81 -5.08 1.72
N LYS A 31 11.38 -3.86 1.42
CA LYS A 31 9.99 -3.41 1.49
C LYS A 31 9.60 -2.82 0.14
N ALA A 32 8.42 -3.15 -0.33
CA ALA A 32 7.83 -2.63 -1.55
C ALA A 32 6.38 -2.24 -1.30
N ILE A 33 5.79 -1.48 -2.22
CA ILE A 33 4.36 -1.13 -2.20
C ILE A 33 3.74 -1.47 -3.55
N SER A 34 2.44 -1.74 -3.58
CA SER A 34 1.73 -1.91 -4.84
C SER A 34 1.45 -0.55 -5.48
N VAL A 35 1.35 -0.50 -6.82
CA VAL A 35 0.88 0.70 -7.53
C VAL A 35 -0.55 1.09 -7.12
N ILE A 36 -1.36 0.14 -6.68
CA ILE A 36 -2.72 0.39 -6.14
C ILE A 36 -2.64 1.22 -4.85
N SER A 37 -1.82 0.79 -3.90
CA SER A 37 -1.60 1.50 -2.63
C SER A 37 -1.02 2.90 -2.87
N TYR A 38 -0.11 3.03 -3.85
CA TYR A 38 0.40 4.35 -4.25
C TYR A 38 -0.71 5.26 -4.79
N GLY A 39 -1.60 4.72 -5.63
CA GLY A 39 -2.77 5.44 -6.17
C GLY A 39 -3.73 5.92 -5.07
N GLU A 40 -4.04 5.07 -4.10
CA GLU A 40 -4.89 5.41 -2.95
C GLU A 40 -4.30 6.56 -2.12
N LEU A 41 -2.99 6.49 -1.85
CA LEU A 41 -2.27 7.55 -1.14
C LEU A 41 -2.30 8.87 -1.92
N TYR A 42 -2.06 8.81 -3.23
CA TYR A 42 -2.09 10.00 -4.09
C TYR A 42 -3.48 10.64 -4.13
N PHE A 43 -4.53 9.82 -4.27
CA PHE A 43 -5.92 10.28 -4.19
C PHE A 43 -6.22 10.92 -2.84
N GLY A 44 -5.85 10.26 -1.74
CA GLY A 44 -6.02 10.78 -0.38
C GLY A 44 -5.30 12.11 -0.16
N ALA A 45 -4.08 12.26 -0.69
CA ALA A 45 -3.34 13.52 -0.67
C ALA A 45 -4.09 14.62 -1.44
N ARG A 46 -4.53 14.34 -2.68
CA ARG A 46 -5.26 15.30 -3.52
C ARG A 46 -6.56 15.80 -2.88
N LYS A 47 -7.31 14.91 -2.24
CA LYS A 47 -8.58 15.22 -1.58
C LYS A 47 -8.41 15.98 -0.24
N SER A 48 -7.20 15.99 0.32
CA SER A 48 -6.97 16.56 1.64
C SER A 48 -6.96 18.10 1.67
N LYS A 49 -7.24 18.68 2.85
CA LYS A 49 -7.14 20.13 3.09
C LYS A 49 -5.74 20.69 2.84
N TYR A 50 -4.70 19.86 2.97
CA TYR A 50 -3.29 20.23 2.78
C TYR A 50 -2.67 19.47 1.61
N SER A 51 -3.29 19.59 0.43
CA SER A 51 -2.99 18.80 -0.77
C SER A 51 -1.51 18.81 -1.14
N GLU A 52 -0.88 19.97 -1.30
CA GLU A 52 0.54 20.07 -1.69
C GLU A 52 1.49 19.44 -0.66
N LYS A 53 1.23 19.67 0.63
CA LYS A 53 2.03 19.06 1.72
C LYS A 53 1.92 17.53 1.69
N ASN A 54 0.72 17.00 1.51
CA ASN A 54 0.51 15.56 1.51
C ASN A 54 1.03 14.91 0.23
N LEU A 55 0.95 15.58 -0.92
CA LEU A 55 1.56 15.12 -2.16
C LEU A 55 3.08 15.01 -2.05
N ALA A 56 3.74 15.94 -1.37
CA ALA A 56 5.17 15.85 -1.09
C ALA A 56 5.51 14.58 -0.29
N SER A 57 4.73 14.27 0.75
CA SER A 57 4.89 13.03 1.52
C SER A 57 4.70 11.78 0.66
N VAL A 58 3.68 11.74 -0.20
CA VAL A 58 3.42 10.60 -1.10
C VAL A 58 4.54 10.42 -2.12
N ARG A 59 5.07 11.52 -2.69
CA ARG A 59 6.22 11.45 -3.60
C ARG A 59 7.47 10.90 -2.93
N ARG A 60 7.71 11.26 -1.66
CA ARG A 60 8.82 10.70 -0.88
C ARG A 60 8.67 9.18 -0.66
N ILE A 61 7.46 8.65 -0.58
CA ILE A 61 7.26 7.19 -0.51
C ILE A 61 7.79 6.50 -1.77
N ASN A 62 7.59 7.09 -2.95
CA ASN A 62 8.13 6.56 -4.21
C ASN A 62 9.67 6.54 -4.25
N GLU A 63 10.34 7.39 -3.46
CA GLU A 63 11.80 7.39 -3.33
C GLU A 63 12.30 6.32 -2.34
N LEU A 64 11.46 5.94 -1.36
CA LEU A 64 11.84 5.04 -0.27
C LEU A 64 11.47 3.57 -0.52
N PHE A 65 10.47 3.32 -1.37
CA PHE A 65 9.96 1.98 -1.64
C PHE A 65 9.96 1.70 -3.14
N THR A 66 10.32 0.48 -3.50
CA THR A 66 10.03 -0.04 -4.84
C THR A 66 8.52 -0.14 -5.02
N ILE A 67 8.00 0.48 -6.09
CA ILE A 67 6.61 0.31 -6.51
C ILE A 67 6.53 -0.92 -7.42
N ILE A 68 5.64 -1.84 -7.08
CA ILE A 68 5.34 -3.03 -7.88
C ILE A 68 4.10 -2.74 -8.72
N ASP A 69 4.29 -2.77 -10.04
CA ASP A 69 3.22 -2.61 -11.02
C ASP A 69 2.32 -3.84 -11.11
N ILE A 70 1.15 -3.64 -11.71
CA ILE A 70 0.24 -4.72 -12.04
C ILE A 70 0.69 -5.40 -13.33
N THR A 71 0.85 -6.72 -13.25
CA THR A 71 1.14 -7.57 -14.40
C THR A 71 -0.06 -8.46 -14.72
N LYS A 72 -0.08 -9.06 -15.90
CA LYS A 72 -1.12 -10.02 -16.30
C LYS A 72 -1.26 -11.16 -15.29
N THR A 73 -0.14 -11.72 -14.84
CA THR A 73 -0.13 -12.81 -13.85
C THR A 73 -0.68 -12.38 -12.49
N ILE A 74 -0.45 -11.14 -12.06
CA ILE A 74 -1.07 -10.61 -10.84
C ILE A 74 -2.60 -10.56 -10.99
N MET A 75 -3.09 -10.10 -12.15
CA MET A 75 -4.53 -10.00 -12.42
C MET A 75 -5.22 -11.36 -12.58
N GLU A 76 -4.55 -12.34 -13.20
CA GLU A 76 -5.03 -13.71 -13.29
C GLU A 76 -5.19 -14.32 -11.88
N ASN A 77 -4.16 -14.20 -11.03
CA ASN A 77 -4.24 -14.67 -9.63
C ASN A 77 -5.32 -13.94 -8.82
N PHE A 78 -5.48 -12.63 -9.01
CA PHE A 78 -6.53 -11.86 -8.37
C PHE A 78 -7.92 -12.38 -8.74
N GLY A 79 -8.16 -12.63 -10.03
CA GLY A 79 -9.42 -13.16 -10.54
C GLY A 79 -9.76 -14.53 -9.93
N ASP A 80 -8.78 -15.45 -9.95
CA ASP A 80 -8.94 -16.79 -9.37
C ASP A 80 -9.23 -16.74 -7.86
N LEU A 81 -8.50 -15.89 -7.13
CA LEU A 81 -8.72 -15.71 -5.70
C LEU A 81 -10.10 -15.14 -5.40
N LYS A 82 -10.53 -14.12 -6.14
CA LYS A 82 -11.85 -13.48 -5.97
C LYS A 82 -12.98 -14.47 -6.26
N ALA A 83 -12.88 -15.25 -7.33
CA ALA A 83 -13.85 -16.32 -7.63
C ALA A 83 -13.89 -17.38 -6.53
N SER A 84 -12.72 -17.80 -6.01
CA SER A 84 -12.65 -18.73 -4.88
C SER A 84 -13.29 -18.17 -3.60
N LEU A 85 -13.14 -16.89 -3.32
CA LEU A 85 -13.74 -16.24 -2.16
C LEU A 85 -15.27 -16.15 -2.29
N GLN A 86 -15.77 -15.86 -3.50
CA GLN A 86 -17.21 -15.83 -3.78
C GLN A 86 -17.87 -17.20 -3.57
N THR A 87 -17.26 -18.27 -4.10
CA THR A 87 -17.77 -19.64 -3.92
C THR A 87 -17.80 -20.09 -2.46
N LYS A 88 -16.91 -19.52 -1.62
CA LYS A 88 -16.84 -19.77 -0.17
C LYS A 88 -17.74 -18.86 0.67
N GLY A 89 -18.54 -17.98 0.05
CA GLY A 89 -19.37 -17.01 0.76
C GLY A 89 -18.60 -15.91 1.50
N LYS A 90 -17.32 -15.69 1.14
CA LYS A 90 -16.44 -14.66 1.71
C LYS A 90 -16.25 -13.51 0.72
N THR A 91 -17.35 -12.98 0.20
CA THR A 91 -17.35 -11.91 -0.81
C THR A 91 -16.58 -10.68 -0.32
N VAL A 92 -15.69 -10.20 -1.18
CA VAL A 92 -15.01 -8.91 -1.01
C VAL A 92 -15.70 -7.91 -1.95
N PRO A 93 -15.92 -6.65 -1.53
CA PRO A 93 -16.45 -5.61 -2.41
C PRO A 93 -15.62 -5.43 -3.68
N ASP A 94 -16.25 -4.87 -4.72
CA ASP A 94 -15.58 -4.46 -5.95
C ASP A 94 -14.72 -3.20 -5.75
#